data_AF-A0A4Y1ZGV8-F1
#
_entry.id   AF-A0A4Y1ZGV8-F1
#
_cell.length_a   1.000
_cell.length_b   1.000
_cell.length_c   1.000
_cell.angle_alpha   90.00
_cell.angle_beta   90.00
_cell.angle_gamma   90.00
#
_symmetry.space_group_name_H-M   'P 1'
#
loop_
_entity.id
_entity.type
_entity.pdbx_description
1 polymer ?
#
loop_
_entity_poly.entity_id
_entity_poly.type
_entity_poly.pdbx_seq_one_letter_code
_entity_poly.pdbx_strand_id
1 'polypeptide(L)'
;MPLDPKRIDLLSLLLSTLGFGALLFGFSSVGHHGWGSRLVIVSLVIGAGCVGLFIWRELTIDNPMLNLKVLRSPLFCLSAIICAVVMIAMFGAELMLPLYIQNVRGQSALFSGLVMVPGAAIMGLMCPLSGIVFEKIGVRKLAITGMGLLTMATIPFVF
;
A
#
# COMPACT_ATOMS: atom_id res chain seq x y z
N MET A 1 28.15 24.20 4.14
CA MET A 1 27.49 24.00 5.44
C MET A 1 27.68 22.54 5.84
N PRO A 2 28.29 22.21 6.98
CA PRO A 2 28.43 20.84 7.41
C PRO A 2 27.03 20.29 7.73
N LEU A 3 26.67 19.18 7.11
CA LEU A 3 25.42 18.47 7.36
C LEU A 3 25.58 17.73 8.69
N ASP A 4 25.16 18.34 9.79
CA ASP A 4 25.00 17.62 11.05
C ASP A 4 24.08 16.40 10.81
N PRO A 5 24.48 15.19 11.21
CA PRO A 5 23.67 14.01 11.02
C PRO A 5 22.36 14.20 11.79
N LYS A 6 21.28 14.45 11.06
CA LYS A 6 19.90 14.55 11.59
C LYS A 6 19.69 13.41 12.57
N ARG A 7 19.65 13.74 13.88
CA ARG A 7 19.31 12.77 14.91
C ARG A 7 17.87 12.35 14.65
N ILE A 8 17.72 11.19 14.04
CA ILE A 8 16.44 10.48 13.94
C ILE A 8 15.89 10.41 15.37
N ASP A 9 14.72 11.00 15.59
CA ASP A 9 14.05 10.92 16.89
C ASP A 9 13.59 9.47 17.08
N LEU A 10 14.45 8.68 17.74
CA LEU A 10 14.23 7.27 18.05
C LEU A 10 12.89 7.04 18.76
N LEU A 11 12.43 8.02 19.54
CA LEU A 11 11.16 7.96 20.23
C LEU A 11 9.99 8.06 19.23
N SER A 12 10.06 8.97 18.26
CA SER A 12 9.08 9.10 17.18
C SER A 12 9.09 7.88 16.24
N LEU A 13 10.26 7.29 15.99
CA LEU A 13 10.39 6.04 15.24
C LEU A 13 9.71 4.87 15.97
N LEU A 14 9.95 4.72 17.27
CA LEU A 14 9.31 3.68 18.08
C LEU A 14 7.79 3.88 18.15
N LEU A 15 7.34 5.11 18.34
CA LEU A 15 5.91 5.42 18.42
C LEU A 15 5.17 5.14 17.11
N SER A 16 5.75 5.49 15.97
CA SER A 16 5.15 5.18 14.67
C SER A 16 5.15 3.67 14.41
N THR A 17 6.25 2.98 14.69
CA THR A 17 6.34 1.52 14.51
C THR A 17 5.31 0.79 15.39
N LEU A 18 5.19 1.16 16.67
CA LEU A 18 4.20 0.59 17.59
C LEU A 18 2.78 0.97 17.20
N GLY A 19 2.53 2.23 16.84
CA GLY A 19 1.20 2.73 16.48
C GLY A 19 0.67 2.08 15.20
N PHE A 20 1.42 2.19 14.11
CA PHE A 20 1.06 1.57 12.83
C PHE A 20 1.03 0.04 12.93
N GLY A 21 1.98 -0.57 13.64
CA GLY A 21 2.02 -2.02 13.86
C GLY A 21 0.80 -2.53 14.62
N ALA A 22 0.42 -1.87 15.72
CA ALA A 22 -0.76 -2.23 16.51
C ALA A 22 -2.06 -2.04 15.72
N LEU A 23 -2.19 -0.96 14.94
CA LEU A 23 -3.34 -0.77 14.05
C LEU A 23 -3.42 -1.87 12.99
N LEU A 24 -2.31 -2.16 12.31
CA LEU A 24 -2.25 -3.19 11.28
C LEU A 24 -2.58 -4.58 11.85
N PHE A 25 -2.08 -4.90 13.04
CA PHE A 25 -2.42 -6.13 13.75
C PHE A 25 -3.90 -6.19 14.13
N GLY A 26 -4.47 -5.08 14.61
CA GLY A 26 -5.89 -4.97 14.93
C GLY A 26 -6.77 -5.23 13.72
N PHE A 27 -6.52 -4.54 12.60
CA PHE A 27 -7.24 -4.74 11.34
C PHE A 27 -7.08 -6.16 10.79
N SER A 28 -5.88 -6.75 10.85
CA SER A 28 -5.64 -8.13 10.42
C SER A 28 -6.40 -9.14 11.31
N SER A 29 -6.46 -8.89 12.62
CA SER A 29 -7.13 -9.77 13.59
C SER A 29 -8.65 -9.73 13.48
N VAL A 30 -9.25 -8.65 12.95
CA VAL A 30 -10.70 -8.56 12.66
C VAL A 30 -11.15 -9.72 11.76
N GLY A 31 -10.34 -10.08 10.76
CA GLY A 31 -10.69 -11.14 9.81
C GLY A 31 -10.86 -12.52 10.46
N HIS A 32 -10.17 -12.78 11.58
CA HIS A 32 -10.23 -14.05 12.31
C HIS A 32 -11.17 -14.03 13.52
N HIS A 33 -11.15 -12.96 14.32
CA HIS A 33 -11.84 -12.90 15.62
C HIS A 33 -13.11 -12.03 15.61
N GLY A 34 -13.36 -11.30 14.51
CA GLY A 34 -14.46 -10.36 14.38
C GLY A 34 -14.25 -9.04 15.12
N TRP A 35 -15.05 -8.04 14.76
CA TRP A 35 -14.97 -6.67 15.30
C TRP A 35 -15.25 -6.59 16.82
N GLY A 36 -16.02 -7.51 17.37
CA GLY A 36 -16.41 -7.52 18.79
C GLY A 36 -15.36 -8.08 19.75
N SER A 37 -14.24 -8.62 19.24
CA SER A 37 -13.21 -9.21 20.10
C SER A 37 -12.49 -8.14 20.92
N ARG A 38 -12.35 -8.40 22.22
CA ARG A 38 -11.66 -7.50 23.17
C ARG A 38 -10.22 -7.21 22.72
N LEU A 39 -9.56 -8.20 22.12
CA LEU A 39 -8.20 -8.07 21.60
C LEU A 39 -8.12 -7.10 20.42
N VAL A 40 -9.08 -7.18 19.49
CA VAL A 40 -9.18 -6.28 18.33
C VAL A 40 -9.39 -4.85 18.79
N ILE A 41 -10.38 -4.61 19.67
CA ILE A 41 -10.70 -3.28 20.17
C ILE A 41 -9.52 -2.67 20.94
N VAL A 42 -8.89 -3.44 21.84
CA VAL A 42 -7.73 -2.95 22.61
C VAL A 42 -6.55 -2.61 21.70
N SER A 43 -6.24 -3.47 20.72
CA SER A 43 -5.14 -3.20 19.77
C SER A 43 -5.39 -1.96 18.91
N LEU A 44 -6.63 -1.75 18.45
CA LEU A 44 -7.02 -0.56 17.69
C LEU A 44 -6.95 0.72 18.52
N VAL A 45 -7.43 0.68 19.77
CA VAL A 45 -7.39 1.84 20.68
C VAL A 45 -5.95 2.21 21.03
N ILE A 46 -5.10 1.22 21.36
CA ILE A 46 -3.68 1.46 21.64
C ILE A 46 -2.98 2.01 20.39
N GLY A 47 -3.22 1.40 19.22
CA GLY A 47 -2.63 1.86 17.96
C GLY A 47 -3.04 3.29 17.61
N ALA A 48 -4.34 3.60 17.71
CA ALA A 48 -4.86 4.96 17.48
C ALA A 48 -4.27 5.97 18.48
N GLY A 49 -4.12 5.59 19.75
CA GLY A 49 -3.46 6.41 20.77
C GLY A 49 -2.00 6.70 20.44
N CYS A 50 -1.22 5.68 20.09
CA CYS A 50 0.18 5.83 19.71
C CYS A 50 0.36 6.68 18.44
N VAL A 51 -0.48 6.46 17.42
CA VAL A 51 -0.44 7.28 16.18
C VAL A 51 -0.85 8.72 16.46
N GLY A 52 -1.88 8.94 17.28
CA GLY A 52 -2.28 10.30 17.69
C GLY A 52 -1.16 11.04 18.42
N LEU A 53 -0.48 10.35 19.34
CA LEU A 53 0.65 10.90 20.09
C LEU A 53 1.86 11.14 19.19
N PHE A 54 2.08 10.29 18.19
CA PHE A 54 3.09 10.47 17.14
C PHE A 54 2.82 11.70 16.29
N ILE A 55 1.58 11.87 15.80
CA ILE A 55 1.16 13.04 15.02
C ILE A 55 1.35 14.33 15.84
N TRP A 56 0.92 14.34 17.10
CA TRP A 56 1.07 15.50 17.98
C TRP A 56 2.55 15.84 18.22
N ARG A 57 3.38 14.82 18.44
CA ARG A 57 4.82 14.98 18.63
C ARG A 57 5.50 15.51 17.37
N GLU A 58 5.19 14.99 16.18
CA GLU A 58 5.75 15.47 14.92
C GLU A 58 5.33 16.90 14.58
N LEU A 59 4.14 17.34 15.00
CA LEU A 59 3.71 18.73 14.81
C LEU A 59 4.40 19.70 15.77
N THR A 60 4.88 19.22 16.92
CA THR A 60 5.46 20.04 18.00
C THR A 60 6.99 20.08 17.95
N ILE A 61 7.65 19.06 17.41
CA ILE A 61 9.12 18.98 17.37
C ILE A 61 9.73 19.89 16.29
N ASP A 62 10.91 20.48 16.56
CA ASP A 62 11.60 21.39 15.62
C ASP A 62 12.11 20.71 14.35
N ASN A 63 12.47 19.42 14.46
CA ASN A 63 13.01 18.61 13.34
C ASN A 63 12.14 17.37 13.11
N PRO A 64 10.94 17.52 12.50
CA PRO A 64 10.05 16.39 12.24
C PRO A 64 10.63 15.44 11.19
N MET A 65 10.46 14.14 11.41
CA MET A 65 10.81 13.11 10.41
C MET A 65 9.85 13.18 9.22
N LEU A 66 8.55 13.35 9.50
CA LEU A 66 7.51 13.52 8.51
C LEU A 66 6.95 14.94 8.62
N ASN A 67 7.02 15.70 7.53
CA ASN A 67 6.49 17.05 7.52
C ASN A 67 4.96 17.01 7.37
N LEU A 68 4.24 16.77 8.45
CA LEU A 68 2.76 16.72 8.44
C LEU A 68 2.11 18.05 8.02
N LYS A 69 2.87 19.16 7.99
CA LYS A 69 2.35 20.47 7.60
C LYS A 69 1.91 20.53 6.13
N VAL A 70 2.46 19.68 5.23
CA VAL A 70 1.98 19.61 3.83
C VAL A 70 0.56 19.06 3.71
N LEU A 71 0.10 18.23 4.66
CA LEU A 71 -1.29 17.76 4.71
C LEU A 71 -2.30 18.89 5.00
N ARG A 72 -1.83 20.05 5.47
CA ARG A 72 -2.69 21.24 5.67
C ARG A 72 -3.15 21.86 4.34
N SER A 73 -2.46 21.58 3.24
CA SER A 73 -2.90 21.99 1.90
C SER A 73 -4.05 21.07 1.44
N PRO A 74 -5.25 21.60 1.14
CA PRO A 74 -6.40 20.79 0.75
C PRO A 74 -6.15 20.01 -0.55
N LEU A 75 -5.39 20.60 -1.49
CA LEU A 75 -4.99 19.92 -2.73
C LEU A 75 -4.09 18.71 -2.44
N PHE A 76 -3.11 18.86 -1.56
CA PHE A 76 -2.21 17.77 -1.19
C PHE A 76 -2.94 16.68 -0.41
N CYS A 77 -3.79 17.07 0.56
CA CYS A 77 -4.62 16.14 1.33
C CYS A 77 -5.56 15.35 0.42
N LEU A 78 -6.26 16.01 -0.50
CA LEU A 78 -7.13 15.35 -1.46
C LEU A 78 -6.35 14.38 -2.35
N SER A 79 -5.20 14.80 -2.87
CA SER A 79 -4.33 13.95 -3.71
C SER A 79 -3.84 12.72 -2.94
N ALA A 80 -3.45 12.90 -1.67
CA ALA A 80 -3.01 11.82 -0.80
C ALA A 80 -4.15 10.84 -0.49
N ILE A 81 -5.36 11.33 -0.19
CA ILE A 81 -6.55 10.50 0.04
C ILE A 81 -6.90 9.72 -1.22
N ILE A 82 -6.94 10.37 -2.39
CA ILE A 82 -7.20 9.69 -3.66
C ILE A 82 -6.16 8.60 -3.88
N CYS A 83 -4.87 8.90 -3.68
CA CYS A 83 -3.81 7.91 -3.82
C CYS A 83 -3.99 6.73 -2.85
N ALA A 84 -4.35 6.99 -1.59
CA ALA A 84 -4.63 5.95 -0.60
C ALA A 84 -5.83 5.08 -1.01
N VAL A 85 -6.92 5.68 -1.47
CA VAL A 85 -8.11 4.95 -1.94
C VAL A 85 -7.78 4.09 -3.15
N VAL A 86 -7.01 4.62 -4.11
CA VAL A 86 -6.55 3.87 -5.29
C VAL A 86 -5.70 2.67 -4.88
N MET A 87 -4.77 2.86 -3.94
CA MET A 87 -3.94 1.77 -3.42
C MET A 87 -4.79 0.70 -2.73
N ILE A 88 -5.74 1.09 -1.88
CA ILE A 88 -6.66 0.14 -1.22
C ILE A 88 -7.46 -0.66 -2.26
N ALA A 89 -8.00 0.01 -3.27
CA ALA A 89 -8.76 -0.64 -4.34
C ALA A 89 -7.88 -1.63 -5.14
N MET A 90 -6.65 -1.24 -5.46
CA MET A 90 -5.70 -2.13 -6.16
C MET A 90 -5.37 -3.38 -5.34
N PHE A 91 -5.01 -3.23 -4.07
CA PHE A 91 -4.72 -4.38 -3.20
C PHE A 91 -5.93 -5.31 -3.03
N GLY A 92 -7.14 -4.75 -2.91
CA GLY A 92 -8.36 -5.55 -2.85
C GLY A 92 -8.58 -6.40 -4.12
N ALA A 93 -8.34 -5.81 -5.29
CA ALA A 93 -8.44 -6.51 -6.57
C ALA A 93 -7.34 -7.58 -6.75
N GLU A 94 -6.10 -7.31 -6.32
CA GLU A 94 -5.01 -8.29 -6.41
C GLU A 94 -5.23 -9.52 -5.54
N LEU A 95 -5.82 -9.36 -4.36
CA LEU A 95 -6.10 -10.46 -3.44
C LEU A 95 -7.30 -11.32 -3.87
N MET A 96 -8.17 -10.82 -4.75
CA MET A 96 -9.37 -11.52 -5.21
C MET A 96 -9.04 -12.85 -5.90
N LEU A 97 -8.08 -12.87 -6.83
CA LEU A 97 -7.71 -14.07 -7.57
C LEU A 97 -7.17 -15.20 -6.68
N PRO A 98 -6.18 -14.98 -5.80
CA PRO A 98 -5.70 -16.04 -4.92
C PRO A 98 -6.74 -16.49 -3.91
N LEU A 99 -7.57 -15.57 -3.39
CA LEU A 99 -8.66 -15.93 -2.50
C LEU A 99 -9.76 -16.73 -3.20
N TYR A 100 -10.03 -16.46 -4.49
CA TYR A 100 -10.94 -17.26 -5.30
C TYR A 100 -10.43 -18.68 -5.51
N ILE A 101 -9.15 -18.83 -5.89
CA ILE A 101 -8.52 -20.15 -6.09
C ILE A 101 -8.53 -20.95 -4.78
N GLN A 102 -8.23 -20.31 -3.66
CA GLN A 102 -8.16 -20.97 -2.35
C GLN A 102 -9.54 -21.28 -1.76
N ASN A 103 -10.43 -20.28 -1.65
CA ASN A 103 -11.71 -20.45 -0.95
C ASN A 103 -12.80 -21.05 -1.84
N VAL A 104 -12.86 -20.70 -3.13
CA VAL A 104 -13.94 -21.15 -4.03
C VAL A 104 -13.55 -22.42 -4.77
N ARG A 105 -12.33 -22.49 -5.34
CA ARG A 105 -11.85 -23.71 -6.02
C ARG A 105 -11.27 -24.75 -5.05
N GLY A 106 -11.15 -24.44 -3.76
CA GLY A 106 -10.65 -25.35 -2.72
C GLY A 106 -9.19 -25.79 -2.94
N GLN A 107 -8.41 -25.04 -3.72
CA GLN A 107 -7.03 -25.38 -4.03
C GLN A 107 -6.08 -24.92 -2.92
N SER A 108 -4.89 -25.52 -2.87
CA SER A 108 -3.88 -25.13 -1.89
C SER A 108 -3.30 -23.73 -2.18
N ALA A 109 -2.82 -23.05 -1.13
CA ALA A 109 -2.11 -21.78 -1.26
C ALA A 109 -0.88 -21.86 -2.18
N LEU A 110 -0.18 -23.01 -2.16
CA LEU A 110 0.94 -23.33 -3.05
C LEU A 110 0.52 -23.32 -4.52
N PHE A 111 -0.59 -23.97 -4.85
CA PHE A 111 -1.11 -23.99 -6.22
C PHE A 111 -1.51 -22.59 -6.70
N SER A 112 -2.19 -21.82 -5.85
CA SER A 112 -2.52 -20.42 -6.14
C SER A 112 -1.27 -19.59 -6.43
N GLY A 113 -0.22 -19.73 -5.62
CA GLY A 113 1.05 -19.05 -5.83
C GLY A 113 1.68 -19.44 -7.17
N LEU A 114 1.76 -20.74 -7.48
CA LEU A 114 2.30 -21.26 -8.74
C LEU A 114 1.55 -20.72 -9.97
N VAL A 115 0.22 -20.58 -9.91
CA VAL A 115 -0.60 -20.00 -10.99
C VAL A 115 -0.29 -18.51 -11.20
N MET A 116 0.08 -17.79 -10.14
CA MET A 116 0.41 -16.36 -10.20
C MET A 116 1.85 -16.08 -10.65
N VAL A 117 2.78 -17.03 -10.46
CA VAL A 117 4.21 -16.89 -10.82
C VAL A 117 4.42 -16.45 -12.28
N PRO A 118 3.76 -17.04 -13.30
CA PRO A 118 3.90 -16.59 -14.69
C PRO A 118 3.51 -15.13 -14.88
N GLY A 119 2.42 -14.68 -14.25
CA GLY A 119 1.98 -13.29 -14.32
C GLY A 119 2.97 -12.33 -13.66
N ALA A 120 3.46 -12.68 -12.46
CA ALA A 120 4.48 -11.91 -11.76
C ALA A 120 5.81 -11.87 -12.52
N ALA A 121 6.21 -12.96 -13.17
CA ALA A 121 7.43 -13.02 -13.99
C ALA A 121 7.34 -12.11 -15.21
N ILE A 122 6.20 -12.12 -15.93
CA ILE A 122 5.96 -11.21 -17.06
C ILE A 122 6.00 -9.76 -16.57
N MET A 123 5.33 -9.44 -15.47
CA MET A 123 5.33 -8.09 -14.89
C MET A 123 6.74 -7.64 -14.48
N GLY A 124 7.52 -8.53 -13.84
CA GLY A 124 8.91 -8.28 -13.47
C GLY A 124 9.82 -8.03 -14.68
N LEU A 125 9.61 -8.76 -15.78
CA LEU A 125 10.30 -8.53 -17.06
C LEU A 125 9.87 -7.21 -17.71
N MET A 126 8.60 -6.82 -17.58
CA MET A 126 8.09 -5.57 -18.13
C MET A 126 8.61 -4.33 -17.40
N CYS A 127 8.98 -4.40 -16.12
CA CYS A 127 9.59 -3.27 -15.40
C CYS A 127 10.80 -2.67 -16.13
N PRO A 128 11.90 -3.39 -16.39
CA PRO A 128 13.04 -2.87 -17.13
C PRO A 128 12.70 -2.60 -18.60
N LEU A 129 11.87 -3.44 -19.23
CA LEU A 129 11.48 -3.24 -20.62
C LEU A 129 10.75 -1.91 -20.83
N SER A 130 9.84 -1.56 -19.93
CA SER A 130 9.08 -0.31 -19.98
C SER A 130 9.98 0.91 -19.86
N GLY A 131 11.03 0.87 -19.04
CA GLY A 131 12.04 1.92 -18.95
C GLY A 131 12.81 2.10 -20.26
N ILE A 132 13.29 1.01 -20.86
CA ILE A 132 14.02 1.04 -22.14
C ILE A 132 13.14 1.56 -23.28
N VAL A 133 11.87 1.12 -23.32
CA VAL A 133 10.89 1.56 -24.32
C VAL A 133 10.51 3.03 -24.11
N PHE A 134 10.38 3.47 -22.86
CA PHE A 134 10.11 4.86 -22.52
C PHE A 134 11.22 5.78 -23.05
N GLU A 135 12.49 5.41 -22.85
CA GLU A 135 13.64 6.17 -23.35
C GLU A 135 13.72 6.21 -24.88
N LYS A 136 13.41 5.10 -25.56
CA LYS A 136 13.56 5.01 -27.03
C LYS A 136 12.41 5.63 -27.83
N ILE A 137 11.16 5.52 -27.36
CA ILE A 137 9.97 5.79 -28.18
C ILE A 137 9.09 6.92 -27.62
N GLY A 138 9.40 7.40 -26.41
CA GLY A 138 8.69 8.48 -25.73
C GLY A 138 7.32 8.09 -25.17
N VAL A 139 6.85 8.86 -24.17
CA VAL A 139 5.67 8.50 -23.34
C VAL A 139 4.38 8.32 -24.16
N ARG A 140 4.23 9.05 -25.26
CA ARG A 140 2.98 9.06 -26.05
C ARG A 140 2.74 7.74 -26.77
N LYS A 141 3.78 7.14 -27.36
CA LYS A 141 3.65 5.86 -28.07
C LYS A 141 3.53 4.70 -27.09
N LEU A 142 4.26 4.75 -25.97
CA LEU A 142 4.15 3.79 -24.87
C LEU A 142 2.74 3.78 -24.26
N ALA A 143 2.13 4.95 -24.05
CA ALA A 143 0.77 5.05 -23.51
C ALA A 143 -0.26 4.42 -24.44
N ILE A 144 -0.15 4.65 -25.76
CA ILE A 144 -1.07 4.08 -26.75
C ILE A 144 -0.96 2.56 -26.80
N THR A 145 0.26 2.01 -26.84
CA THR A 145 0.46 0.56 -26.86
C THR A 145 0.01 -0.11 -25.55
N GLY A 146 0.31 0.52 -24.41
CA GLY A 146 -0.13 0.05 -23.09
C GLY A 146 -1.65 0.05 -22.95
N MET A 147 -2.33 1.13 -23.34
CA MET A 147 -3.80 1.18 -23.35
C MET A 147 -4.42 0.17 -24.32
N GLY A 148 -3.83 -0.02 -25.50
CA GLY A 148 -4.28 -1.05 -26.44
C GLY A 148 -4.18 -2.45 -25.86
N LEU A 149 -3.05 -2.78 -25.23
CA LEU A 149 -2.83 -4.08 -24.58
C LEU A 149 -3.78 -4.30 -23.41
N LEU A 150 -3.99 -3.28 -22.56
CA LEU A 150 -4.93 -3.32 -21.44
C LEU A 150 -6.37 -3.56 -21.92
N THR A 151 -6.77 -2.88 -23.01
CA THR A 151 -8.11 -3.07 -23.59
C THR A 151 -8.28 -4.51 -24.06
N MET A 152 -7.31 -5.07 -24.78
CA MET A 152 -7.36 -6.47 -25.21
C MET A 152 -7.37 -7.45 -24.05
N ALA A 153 -6.59 -7.20 -22.98
CA ALA A 153 -6.53 -8.04 -21.79
C ALA A 153 -7.80 -7.99 -20.94
N THR A 154 -8.62 -6.95 -21.08
CA THR A 154 -9.88 -6.79 -20.34
C THR A 154 -11.05 -7.50 -21.04
N ILE A 155 -10.98 -7.75 -22.36
CA ILE A 155 -12.04 -8.43 -23.13
C ILE A 155 -12.46 -9.79 -22.53
N PRO A 156 -11.54 -10.67 -22.08
CA PRO A 156 -11.90 -11.95 -21.47
C PRO A 156 -12.63 -11.83 -20.12
N PHE A 157 -12.54 -10.69 -19.44
CA PHE A 157 -13.24 -10.45 -18.16
C PHE A 157 -14.69 -10.00 -18.33
N VAL A 158 -15.10 -9.64 -19.56
CA VAL A 158 -16.46 -9.18 -19.87
C VAL A 158 -17.44 -10.35 -20.10
N PHE A 159 -16.92 -11.56 -20.39
CA PHE A 159 -17.69 -12.78 -20.66
C PHE A 159 -17.47 -13.83 -19.56
#